data_AF-A0A518FPN4-F1
#
_entry.id   AF-A0A518FPN4-F1
#
_cell.length_a   1.000
_cell.length_b   1.000
_cell.length_c   1.000
_cell.angle_alpha   90.00
_cell.angle_beta   90.00
_cell.angle_gamma   90.00
#
_symmetry.space_group_name_H-M   'P 1'
#
loop_
_entity.id
_entity.type
_entity.pdbx_description
1 polymer ?
#
loop_
_entity_poly.entity_id
_entity_poly.type
_entity_poly.pdbx_seq_one_letter_code
_entity_poly.pdbx_strand_id
1 'polypeptide(L)'
;MFNNPIFIREALTSPRQIRHYLIRSGYVAAVFILIFTAGQTILGTQQIQTTTIGEFARLGNLIFQMISFLQLLLVMFFTLLFSAGSIAQEKDRGTLILLLMTELKDRELVSGKTQSSLLIVYVLLAASVPVCIFLHLLGGVELAQILWMELICLITVFATGSWAALVAFWREKTFQTLAISVLGMVVFLGVVELLVGLLGPSSALRPWIAGLDPFRALYEILNPLSLNTGLEPISVSAWPSLISLAVLGVALRVFTVFRLRVWNPSRSVYKATPKAENETEKEAVIVKEKSRSIWANPVIWREIMTKAYGRKVFVIKLAYFLLAGFLLWSATSSDAAVEGVLYLGVIPPQGLAFAGIAWLSLVLANTQAVTSITSEKDSKTLELLLVTDISAKEFVLGKLGGIFYNSKELILVPVLILCYLVSQGAFSTEGFLCALIGFLALMIFSIVLGLHMGLTYDNSRSAIGGSLGTMFFLFIGIGIFMILLVQARSSFALQLQSFLVFIVVGSAALHSALTHRNPSRALAISAWLLPFLTFYAITSFLLGGTLGVLVTILFAYGLPVLSMYIPAVSEFDVALGKTTYDKG
;
A
#
# COMPACT_ATOMS: atom_id res chain seq x y z
N MET A 1 -28.12 8.93 1.80
CA MET A 1 -26.67 8.94 1.46
C MET A 1 -26.29 10.24 0.74
N PHE A 2 -27.08 10.70 -0.23
CA PHE A 2 -26.78 11.91 -1.05
C PHE A 2 -26.97 13.28 -0.40
N ASN A 3 -27.72 13.41 0.72
CA ASN A 3 -27.95 14.71 1.39
C ASN A 3 -26.86 15.12 2.39
N ASN A 4 -25.66 14.53 2.28
CA ASN A 4 -24.59 14.82 3.21
C ASN A 4 -23.80 16.07 2.78
N PRO A 5 -23.72 17.13 3.59
CA PRO A 5 -23.09 18.38 3.19
C PRO A 5 -21.59 18.23 2.88
N ILE A 6 -20.89 17.32 3.57
CA ILE A 6 -19.47 17.05 3.34
C ILE A 6 -19.26 16.42 1.96
N PHE A 7 -20.08 15.42 1.63
CA PHE A 7 -19.99 14.72 0.35
C PHE A 7 -20.35 15.63 -0.83
N ILE A 8 -21.43 16.41 -0.71
CA ILE A 8 -21.87 17.35 -1.75
C ILE A 8 -20.75 18.37 -2.05
N ARG A 9 -20.15 18.96 -1.00
CA ARG A 9 -19.05 19.91 -1.17
C ARG A 9 -17.88 19.29 -1.93
N GLU A 10 -17.45 18.09 -1.54
CA GLU A 10 -16.31 17.42 -2.20
C GLU A 10 -16.65 17.05 -3.65
N ALA A 11 -17.86 16.56 -3.91
CA ALA A 11 -18.31 16.18 -5.24
C ALA A 11 -18.42 17.37 -6.21
N LEU A 12 -18.78 18.55 -5.72
CA LEU A 12 -18.86 19.77 -6.54
C LEU A 12 -17.49 20.42 -6.77
N THR A 13 -16.53 20.22 -5.87
CA THR A 13 -15.22 20.88 -5.92
C THR A 13 -14.13 20.01 -6.58
N SER A 14 -14.16 18.69 -6.37
CA SER A 14 -13.15 17.76 -6.88
C SER A 14 -13.00 17.77 -8.42
N PRO A 15 -14.08 17.75 -9.23
CA PRO A 15 -13.96 17.77 -10.69
C PRO A 15 -13.33 19.03 -11.26
N ARG A 16 -13.21 20.12 -10.50
CA ARG A 16 -12.66 21.40 -10.98
C ARG A 16 -11.13 21.40 -11.08
N GLN A 17 -10.46 20.39 -10.52
CA GLN A 17 -9.01 20.32 -10.49
C GLN A 17 -8.47 19.52 -11.69
N ILE A 18 -7.49 20.07 -12.41
CA ILE A 18 -6.85 19.39 -13.55
C ILE A 18 -6.24 18.03 -13.17
N ARG A 19 -5.77 17.92 -11.93
CA ARG A 19 -5.24 16.69 -11.35
C ARG A 19 -6.24 15.53 -11.43
N HIS A 20 -7.54 15.81 -11.27
CA HIS A 20 -8.58 14.80 -11.35
C HIS A 20 -8.70 14.21 -12.76
N TYR A 21 -8.60 15.05 -13.78
CA TYR A 21 -8.58 14.62 -15.18
C TYR A 21 -7.34 13.81 -15.51
N LEU A 22 -6.16 14.26 -15.05
CA LEU A 22 -4.88 13.56 -15.26
C LEU A 22 -4.85 12.17 -14.61
N ILE A 23 -5.43 12.02 -13.41
CA ILE A 23 -5.50 10.71 -12.73
C ILE A 23 -6.43 9.76 -13.51
N ARG A 24 -7.56 10.24 -14.01
CA ARG A 24 -8.50 9.44 -14.81
C ARG A 24 -7.89 8.99 -16.13
N SER A 25 -7.31 9.93 -16.89
CA SER A 25 -6.67 9.61 -18.17
C SER A 25 -5.45 8.71 -17.96
N GLY A 26 -4.67 8.94 -16.91
CA GLY A 26 -3.53 8.10 -16.53
C GLY A 26 -3.94 6.67 -16.19
N TYR A 27 -5.05 6.47 -15.46
CA TYR A 27 -5.58 5.14 -15.17
C TYR A 27 -5.98 4.40 -16.45
N VAL A 28 -6.79 5.02 -17.30
CA VAL A 28 -7.23 4.42 -18.58
C VAL A 28 -6.03 4.15 -19.49
N ALA A 29 -5.07 5.07 -19.56
CA ALA A 29 -3.84 4.88 -20.33
C ALA A 29 -3.00 3.72 -19.79
N ALA A 30 -2.88 3.57 -18.47
CA ALA A 30 -2.16 2.45 -17.86
C ALA A 30 -2.83 1.11 -18.18
N VAL A 31 -4.16 1.02 -18.08
CA VAL A 31 -4.90 -0.18 -18.47
C VAL A 31 -4.74 -0.45 -19.96
N PHE A 32 -4.83 0.57 -20.82
CA PHE A 32 -4.62 0.42 -22.26
C PHE A 32 -3.21 -0.07 -22.59
N ILE A 33 -2.17 0.46 -21.94
CA ILE A 33 -0.80 0.00 -22.12
C ILE A 33 -0.65 -1.47 -21.68
N LEU A 34 -1.31 -1.87 -20.59
CA LEU A 34 -1.34 -3.27 -20.15
C LEU A 34 -2.01 -4.15 -21.20
N ILE A 35 -3.17 -3.75 -21.74
CA ILE A 35 -3.87 -4.48 -22.81
C ILE A 35 -2.98 -4.59 -24.04
N PHE A 36 -2.37 -3.47 -24.48
CA PHE A 36 -1.51 -3.42 -25.65
C PHE A 36 -0.28 -4.31 -25.47
N THR A 37 0.40 -4.22 -24.32
CA THR A 37 1.59 -5.02 -24.01
C THR A 37 1.24 -6.50 -23.96
N ALA A 38 0.18 -6.86 -23.24
CA ALA A 38 -0.28 -8.24 -23.14
C ALA A 38 -0.70 -8.82 -24.51
N GLY A 39 -1.41 -8.02 -25.32
CA GLY A 39 -1.81 -8.43 -26.66
C GLY A 39 -0.61 -8.72 -27.57
N GLN A 40 0.41 -7.84 -27.53
CA GLN A 40 1.65 -8.05 -28.27
C GLN A 40 2.45 -9.26 -27.76
N THR A 41 2.42 -9.53 -26.45
CA THR A 41 3.12 -10.71 -25.89
C THR A 41 2.50 -12.04 -26.31
N ILE A 42 1.22 -12.07 -26.69
CA ILE A 42 0.53 -13.32 -27.03
C ILE A 42 0.44 -13.50 -28.55
N LEU A 43 0.10 -12.45 -29.29
CA LEU A 43 -0.06 -12.53 -30.75
C LEU A 43 1.29 -12.41 -31.50
N GLY A 44 2.29 -11.77 -30.89
CA GLY A 44 3.54 -11.41 -31.58
C GLY A 44 3.32 -10.55 -32.82
N THR A 45 4.36 -10.37 -33.64
CA THR A 45 4.26 -9.73 -34.96
C THR A 45 3.79 -10.70 -36.06
N GLN A 46 3.29 -11.89 -35.69
CA GLN A 46 2.81 -12.88 -36.64
C GLN A 46 1.60 -12.29 -37.39
N GLN A 47 1.59 -12.44 -38.71
CA GLN A 47 0.54 -11.90 -39.57
C GLN A 47 -0.83 -12.44 -39.12
N ILE A 48 -1.78 -11.51 -38.93
CA ILE A 48 -3.19 -11.68 -38.54
C ILE A 48 -3.93 -12.78 -39.37
N GLN A 49 -3.32 -13.25 -40.46
CA GLN A 49 -3.86 -14.24 -41.39
C GLN A 49 -3.85 -15.69 -40.86
N THR A 50 -3.07 -16.04 -39.83
CA THR A 50 -3.04 -17.41 -39.26
C THR A 50 -3.63 -17.52 -37.85
N THR A 51 -4.08 -16.42 -37.26
CA THR A 51 -4.60 -16.42 -35.88
C THR A 51 -6.00 -17.01 -35.82
N THR A 52 -6.18 -18.05 -35.01
CA THR A 52 -7.49 -18.70 -34.85
C THR A 52 -8.38 -17.86 -33.93
N ILE A 53 -9.69 -17.81 -34.17
CA ILE A 53 -10.67 -17.10 -33.31
C ILE A 53 -10.53 -17.49 -31.83
N GLY A 54 -10.17 -18.75 -31.55
CA GLY A 54 -9.91 -19.23 -30.19
C GLY A 54 -8.70 -18.60 -29.48
N GLU A 55 -7.67 -18.16 -30.22
CA GLU A 55 -6.50 -17.49 -29.65
C GLU A 55 -6.85 -16.07 -29.18
N PHE A 56 -7.68 -15.36 -29.94
CA PHE A 56 -8.24 -14.07 -29.51
C PHE A 56 -9.10 -14.20 -28.24
N ALA A 57 -9.93 -15.23 -28.16
CA ALA A 57 -10.74 -15.49 -26.96
C ALA A 57 -9.86 -15.82 -25.73
N ARG A 58 -8.78 -16.58 -25.90
CA ARG A 58 -7.83 -16.88 -24.83
C ARG A 58 -7.10 -15.62 -24.36
N LEU A 59 -6.70 -14.77 -25.29
CA LEU A 59 -6.08 -13.47 -25.01
C LEU A 59 -7.03 -12.57 -24.23
N GLY A 60 -8.29 -12.45 -24.66
CA GLY A 60 -9.32 -11.67 -23.97
C GLY A 60 -9.48 -12.10 -22.51
N ASN A 61 -9.57 -13.42 -22.28
CA ASN A 61 -9.66 -13.99 -20.92
C ASN A 61 -8.41 -13.69 -20.07
N LEU A 62 -7.19 -13.91 -20.60
CA LEU A 62 -5.95 -13.63 -19.85
C LEU A 62 -5.80 -12.15 -19.47
N ILE A 63 -6.10 -11.24 -20.41
CA ILE A 63 -6.04 -9.80 -20.16
C ILE A 63 -7.09 -9.41 -19.10
N PHE A 64 -8.30 -9.96 -19.18
CA PHE A 64 -9.35 -9.72 -18.21
C PHE A 64 -8.97 -10.23 -16.81
N GLN A 65 -8.38 -11.42 -16.70
CA GLN A 65 -7.87 -11.94 -15.43
C GLN A 65 -6.82 -11.01 -14.81
N MET A 66 -5.82 -10.59 -15.60
CA MET A 66 -4.75 -9.70 -15.13
C MET A 66 -5.31 -8.34 -14.66
N ILE A 67 -6.20 -7.74 -15.44
CA ILE A 67 -6.81 -6.43 -15.11
C ILE A 67 -7.69 -6.55 -13.87
N SER A 68 -8.47 -7.61 -13.75
CA SER A 68 -9.41 -7.79 -12.64
C SER A 68 -8.67 -7.99 -11.31
N PHE A 69 -7.62 -8.82 -11.30
CA PHE A 69 -6.77 -9.00 -10.12
C PHE A 69 -6.06 -7.70 -9.73
N LEU A 70 -5.49 -6.99 -10.72
CA LEU A 70 -4.83 -5.71 -10.49
C LEU A 70 -5.81 -4.66 -9.96
N GLN A 71 -6.98 -4.54 -10.58
CA GLN A 71 -8.02 -3.58 -10.19
C GLN A 71 -8.47 -3.82 -8.76
N LEU A 72 -8.79 -5.06 -8.39
CA LEU A 72 -9.21 -5.40 -7.03
C LEU A 72 -8.12 -5.04 -6.00
N LEU A 73 -6.87 -5.37 -6.29
CA LEU A 73 -5.73 -5.08 -5.41
C LEU A 73 -5.53 -3.57 -5.23
N LEU A 74 -5.49 -2.80 -6.32
CA LEU A 74 -5.31 -1.35 -6.28
C LEU A 74 -6.46 -0.67 -5.54
N VAL A 75 -7.69 -1.06 -5.83
CA VAL A 75 -8.90 -0.47 -5.26
C VAL A 75 -8.99 -0.75 -3.76
N MET A 76 -8.70 -1.98 -3.32
CA MET A 76 -8.61 -2.33 -1.90
C MET A 76 -7.56 -1.45 -1.19
N PHE A 77 -6.37 -1.34 -1.78
CA PHE A 77 -5.28 -0.59 -1.18
C PHE A 77 -5.56 0.92 -1.09
N PHE A 78 -5.93 1.56 -2.21
CA PHE A 78 -6.19 2.99 -2.24
C PHE A 78 -7.41 3.38 -1.38
N THR A 79 -8.41 2.51 -1.26
CA THR A 79 -9.54 2.70 -0.35
C THR A 79 -9.07 2.76 1.10
N LEU A 80 -8.24 1.79 1.52
CA LEU A 80 -7.66 1.77 2.87
C LEU A 80 -6.88 3.05 3.13
N LEU A 81 -5.99 3.44 2.22
CA LEU A 81 -5.14 4.62 2.39
C LEU A 81 -5.91 5.94 2.42
N PHE A 82 -6.80 6.17 1.46
CA PHE A 82 -7.48 7.47 1.35
C PHE A 82 -8.51 7.65 2.46
N SER A 83 -9.23 6.59 2.83
CA SER A 83 -10.18 6.67 3.93
C SER A 83 -9.46 6.89 5.26
N ALA A 84 -8.49 6.03 5.59
CA ALA A 84 -7.71 6.13 6.82
C ALA A 84 -6.94 7.45 6.93
N GLY A 85 -6.24 7.83 5.86
CA GLY A 85 -5.42 9.04 5.80
C GLY A 85 -6.24 10.33 5.90
N SER A 86 -7.41 10.40 5.26
CA SER A 86 -8.24 11.62 5.29
C SER A 86 -8.80 11.93 6.67
N ILE A 87 -9.13 10.90 7.46
CA ILE A 87 -9.64 11.05 8.82
C ILE A 87 -8.47 11.29 9.79
N ALA A 88 -7.38 10.55 9.64
CA ALA A 88 -6.22 10.71 10.51
C ALA A 88 -5.56 12.09 10.35
N GLN A 89 -5.58 12.66 9.15
CA GLN A 89 -5.14 14.03 8.93
C GLN A 89 -6.00 15.08 9.67
N GLU A 90 -7.32 14.92 9.69
CA GLU A 90 -8.19 15.83 10.44
C GLU A 90 -7.96 15.73 11.95
N LYS A 91 -7.54 14.57 12.43
CA LYS A 91 -7.11 14.39 13.82
C LYS A 91 -5.79 15.09 14.10
N ASP A 92 -4.79 14.89 13.25
CA ASP A 92 -3.46 15.51 13.42
C ASP A 92 -3.55 17.05 13.37
N ARG A 93 -4.44 17.61 12.55
CA ARG A 93 -4.72 19.05 12.47
C ARG A 93 -5.63 19.59 13.58
N GLY A 94 -6.22 18.72 14.40
CA GLY A 94 -7.21 19.10 15.43
C GLY A 94 -8.57 19.56 14.89
N THR A 95 -8.84 19.43 13.58
CA THR A 95 -10.10 19.87 12.96
C THR A 95 -11.25 18.89 13.18
N LEU A 96 -10.97 17.62 13.50
CA LEU A 96 -12.02 16.63 13.81
C LEU A 96 -12.87 17.07 15.01
N ILE A 97 -12.25 17.66 16.03
CA ILE A 97 -12.95 18.15 17.23
C ILE A 97 -13.90 19.29 16.85
N LEU A 98 -13.49 20.16 15.92
CA LEU A 98 -14.34 21.24 15.42
C LEU A 98 -15.57 20.68 14.68
N LEU A 99 -15.40 19.65 13.86
CA LEU A 99 -16.52 18.98 13.19
C LEU A 99 -17.51 18.35 14.19
N LEU A 100 -17.01 17.77 15.29
CA LEU A 100 -17.84 17.21 16.35
C LEU A 100 -18.62 18.26 17.16
N MET A 101 -18.25 19.54 17.06
CA MET A 101 -18.98 20.66 17.69
C MET A 101 -20.09 21.23 16.82
N THR A 102 -20.14 20.85 15.54
CA THR A 102 -21.19 21.29 14.62
C THR A 102 -22.47 20.47 14.78
N GLU A 103 -23.59 20.93 14.20
CA GLU A 103 -24.88 20.24 14.24
C GLU A 103 -24.96 18.95 13.40
N LEU A 104 -23.81 18.41 12.95
CA LEU A 104 -23.76 17.18 12.16
C LEU A 104 -24.02 15.95 13.04
N LYS A 105 -24.93 15.07 12.59
CA LYS A 105 -25.16 13.78 13.25
C LYS A 105 -23.94 12.87 13.06
N ASP A 106 -23.65 12.02 14.06
CA ASP A 106 -22.51 11.09 14.02
C ASP A 106 -22.51 10.21 12.75
N ARG A 107 -23.70 9.74 12.33
CA ARG A 107 -23.89 8.96 11.09
C ARG A 107 -23.56 9.77 9.83
N GLU A 108 -23.86 11.06 9.82
CA GLU A 108 -23.57 11.97 8.70
C GLU A 108 -22.08 12.27 8.67
N LEU A 109 -21.45 12.50 9.82
CA LEU A 109 -20.00 12.68 9.88
C LEU A 109 -19.26 11.46 9.35
N VAL A 110 -19.54 10.25 9.88
CA VAL A 110 -18.84 9.02 9.48
C VAL A 110 -19.10 8.69 8.00
N SER A 111 -20.36 8.71 7.56
CA SER A 111 -20.70 8.34 6.17
C SER A 111 -20.21 9.39 5.17
N GLY A 112 -20.33 10.67 5.51
CA GLY A 112 -19.91 11.77 4.66
C GLY A 112 -18.41 11.79 4.45
N LYS A 113 -17.66 11.65 5.54
CA LYS A 113 -16.20 11.67 5.50
C LYS A 113 -15.63 10.47 4.73
N THR A 114 -16.16 9.28 4.99
CA THR A 114 -15.73 8.07 4.30
C THR A 114 -16.02 8.15 2.80
N GLN A 115 -17.24 8.52 2.41
CA GLN A 115 -17.61 8.59 0.98
C GLN A 115 -16.90 9.72 0.23
N SER A 116 -16.70 10.88 0.88
CA SER A 116 -15.90 11.99 0.34
C SER A 116 -14.48 11.53 0.01
N SER A 117 -13.85 10.80 0.93
CA SER A 117 -12.48 10.31 0.74
C SER A 117 -12.34 9.29 -0.40
N LEU A 118 -13.42 8.56 -0.72
CA LEU A 118 -13.47 7.49 -1.71
C LEU A 118 -14.00 7.92 -3.08
N LEU A 119 -14.34 9.21 -3.26
CA LEU A 119 -14.88 9.73 -4.52
C LEU A 119 -13.97 9.43 -5.71
N ILE A 120 -12.66 9.64 -5.54
CA ILE A 120 -11.67 9.32 -6.58
C ILE A 120 -11.67 7.82 -6.94
N VAL A 121 -11.86 6.93 -5.96
CA VAL A 121 -11.89 5.48 -6.18
C VAL A 121 -13.13 5.08 -6.97
N TYR A 122 -14.31 5.61 -6.60
CA TYR A 122 -15.55 5.36 -7.35
C TYR A 122 -15.46 5.85 -8.80
N VAL A 123 -14.80 6.98 -9.01
CA VAL A 123 -14.55 7.53 -10.34
C VAL A 123 -13.63 6.63 -11.17
N LEU A 124 -12.59 6.07 -10.56
CA LEU A 124 -11.67 5.15 -11.24
C LEU A 124 -12.36 3.82 -11.59
N LEU A 125 -13.20 3.29 -10.70
CA LEU A 125 -14.06 2.14 -10.99
C LEU A 125 -15.06 2.43 -12.11
N ALA A 126 -15.71 3.60 -12.11
CA ALA A 126 -16.59 3.97 -13.21
C ALA A 126 -15.82 4.09 -14.55
N ALA A 127 -14.55 4.48 -14.51
CA ALA A 127 -13.69 4.57 -15.69
C ALA A 127 -13.16 3.21 -16.18
N SER A 128 -13.11 2.16 -15.34
CA SER A 128 -12.74 0.81 -15.79
C SER A 128 -13.86 0.10 -16.54
N VAL A 129 -15.13 0.39 -16.22
CA VAL A 129 -16.28 -0.30 -16.83
C VAL A 129 -16.23 -0.31 -18.38
N PRO A 130 -16.03 0.83 -19.08
CA PRO A 130 -15.96 0.84 -20.54
C PRO A 130 -14.77 0.04 -21.07
N VAL A 131 -13.65 0.04 -20.35
CA VAL A 131 -12.43 -0.68 -20.74
C VAL A 131 -12.64 -2.19 -20.60
N CYS A 132 -13.30 -2.64 -19.54
CA CYS A 132 -13.66 -4.05 -19.36
C CYS A 132 -14.69 -4.52 -20.39
N ILE A 133 -15.69 -3.69 -20.73
CA ILE A 133 -16.66 -3.99 -21.79
C ILE A 133 -15.95 -4.12 -23.15
N PHE A 134 -14.91 -3.33 -23.42
CA PHE A 134 -14.13 -3.49 -24.65
C PHE A 134 -13.47 -4.87 -24.76
N LEU A 135 -13.05 -5.49 -23.65
CA LEU A 135 -12.48 -6.84 -23.65
C LEU A 135 -13.49 -7.92 -24.04
N HIS A 136 -14.78 -7.70 -23.77
CA HIS A 136 -15.83 -8.61 -24.24
C HIS A 136 -15.82 -8.76 -25.77
N LEU A 137 -15.44 -7.71 -26.50
CA LEU A 137 -15.35 -7.73 -27.98
C LEU A 137 -14.21 -8.62 -28.50
N LEU A 138 -13.19 -8.88 -27.68
CA LEU A 138 -12.09 -9.80 -28.04
C LEU A 138 -12.51 -11.28 -27.92
N GLY A 139 -13.66 -11.56 -27.30
CA GLY A 139 -14.14 -12.91 -27.00
C GLY A 139 -13.54 -13.50 -25.72
N GLY A 140 -14.11 -14.60 -25.25
CA GLY A 140 -13.62 -15.36 -24.09
C GLY A 140 -13.96 -14.79 -22.71
N VAL A 141 -14.67 -13.66 -22.65
CA VAL A 141 -15.17 -13.05 -21.40
C VAL A 141 -16.66 -12.78 -21.54
N GLU A 142 -17.45 -13.21 -20.56
CA GLU A 142 -18.89 -12.95 -20.55
C GLU A 142 -19.22 -11.58 -19.90
N LEU A 143 -20.25 -10.89 -20.40
CA LEU A 143 -20.69 -9.62 -19.80
C LEU A 143 -21.10 -9.80 -18.32
N ALA A 144 -21.66 -10.95 -17.96
CA ALA A 144 -21.99 -11.28 -16.58
C ALA A 144 -20.74 -11.30 -15.68
N GLN A 145 -19.62 -11.86 -16.14
CA GLN A 145 -18.36 -11.88 -15.38
C GLN A 145 -17.83 -10.47 -15.12
N ILE A 146 -17.91 -9.58 -16.13
CA ILE A 146 -17.51 -8.18 -15.99
C ILE A 146 -18.37 -7.47 -14.94
N LEU A 147 -19.70 -7.64 -15.00
CA LEU A 147 -20.61 -7.03 -14.04
C LEU A 147 -20.37 -7.53 -12.62
N TRP A 148 -20.17 -8.85 -12.44
CA TRP A 148 -19.85 -9.43 -11.13
C TRP A 148 -18.52 -8.92 -10.58
N MET A 149 -17.48 -8.83 -11.42
CA MET A 149 -16.18 -8.31 -11.03
C MET A 149 -16.27 -6.85 -10.56
N GLU A 150 -16.99 -6.00 -11.30
CA GLU A 150 -17.17 -4.60 -10.94
C GLU A 150 -18.02 -4.42 -9.67
N LEU A 151 -19.06 -5.24 -9.49
CA LEU A 151 -19.86 -5.25 -8.26
C LEU A 151 -19.03 -5.70 -7.05
N ILE A 152 -18.17 -6.72 -7.21
CA ILE A 152 -17.22 -7.14 -6.16
C ILE A 152 -16.26 -6.00 -5.81
N CYS A 153 -15.71 -5.32 -6.81
CA CYS A 153 -14.82 -4.19 -6.56
C CYS A 153 -15.56 -3.09 -5.76
N LEU A 154 -16.79 -2.75 -6.15
CA LEU A 154 -17.60 -1.74 -5.47
C LEU A 154 -17.90 -2.12 -4.02
N ILE A 155 -18.33 -3.36 -3.76
CA ILE A 155 -18.61 -3.78 -2.38
C ILE A 155 -17.33 -3.88 -1.54
N THR A 156 -16.21 -4.24 -2.16
CA THR A 156 -14.89 -4.27 -1.50
C THR A 156 -14.48 -2.87 -1.08
N VAL A 157 -14.68 -1.84 -1.92
CA VAL A 157 -14.47 -0.43 -1.54
C VAL A 157 -15.32 -0.05 -0.34
N PHE A 158 -16.58 -0.48 -0.31
CA PHE A 158 -17.48 -0.17 0.79
C PHE A 158 -17.03 -0.84 2.10
N ALA A 159 -16.72 -2.13 2.07
CA ALA A 159 -16.31 -2.91 3.24
C ALA A 159 -14.96 -2.44 3.80
N THR A 160 -13.95 -2.31 2.93
CA THR A 160 -12.59 -1.89 3.31
C THR A 160 -12.55 -0.41 3.70
N GLY A 161 -13.37 0.43 3.07
CA GLY A 161 -13.56 1.82 3.47
C GLY A 161 -14.18 1.95 4.86
N SER A 162 -15.17 1.12 5.19
CA SER A 162 -15.73 1.05 6.54
C SER A 162 -14.72 0.56 7.58
N TRP A 163 -13.89 -0.44 7.24
CA TRP A 163 -12.78 -0.90 8.08
C TRP A 163 -11.75 0.20 8.35
N ALA A 164 -11.28 0.87 7.31
CA ALA A 164 -10.33 1.98 7.41
C ALA A 164 -10.88 3.13 8.27
N ALA A 165 -12.15 3.47 8.10
CA ALA A 165 -12.82 4.49 8.89
C ALA A 165 -12.87 4.13 10.38
N LEU A 166 -13.25 2.89 10.70
CA LEU A 166 -13.28 2.39 12.07
C LEU A 166 -11.92 2.57 12.74
N VAL A 167 -10.87 2.08 12.08
CA VAL A 167 -9.49 2.17 12.59
C VAL A 167 -9.08 3.64 12.77
N ALA A 168 -9.42 4.51 11.81
CA ALA A 168 -9.05 5.92 11.86
C ALA A 168 -9.78 6.70 12.95
N PHE A 169 -11.06 6.43 13.22
CA PHE A 169 -11.77 7.04 14.33
C PHE A 169 -11.34 6.48 15.69
N TRP A 170 -10.85 5.24 15.74
CA TRP A 170 -10.36 4.62 16.98
C TRP A 170 -8.93 5.04 17.36
N ARG A 171 -8.05 5.28 16.39
CA ARG A 171 -6.63 5.60 16.62
C ARG A 171 -6.35 7.09 16.55
N GLU A 172 -5.42 7.55 17.39
CA GLU A 172 -5.03 8.96 17.48
C GLU A 172 -3.89 9.31 16.52
N LYS A 173 -2.94 8.38 16.30
CA LYS A 173 -1.74 8.61 15.49
C LYS A 173 -1.90 8.10 14.07
N THR A 174 -1.60 8.94 13.08
CA THR A 174 -1.62 8.61 11.64
C THR A 174 -0.89 7.32 11.29
N PHE A 175 0.34 7.12 11.78
CA PHE A 175 1.09 5.88 11.57
C PHE A 175 0.33 4.64 12.06
N GLN A 176 -0.20 4.67 13.30
CA GLN A 176 -0.94 3.54 13.85
C GLN A 176 -2.21 3.26 13.05
N THR A 177 -2.90 4.31 12.62
CA THR A 177 -4.10 4.20 11.79
C THR A 177 -3.78 3.47 10.48
N LEU A 178 -2.80 3.96 9.72
CA LEU A 178 -2.44 3.37 8.42
C LEU A 178 -1.91 1.94 8.55
N ALA A 179 -1.01 1.71 9.51
CA ALA A 179 -0.43 0.40 9.75
C ALA A 179 -1.49 -0.62 10.16
N ILE A 180 -2.42 -0.28 11.07
CA ILE A 180 -3.49 -1.19 11.49
C ILE A 180 -4.51 -1.40 10.36
N SER A 181 -4.79 -0.38 9.54
CA SER A 181 -5.68 -0.53 8.40
C SER A 181 -5.15 -1.55 7.39
N VAL A 182 -3.88 -1.42 6.97
CA VAL A 182 -3.24 -2.31 5.99
C VAL A 182 -2.98 -3.69 6.61
N LEU A 183 -2.25 -3.75 7.73
CA LEU A 183 -1.89 -5.02 8.36
C LEU A 183 -3.12 -5.78 8.85
N GLY A 184 -4.09 -5.08 9.44
CA GLY A 184 -5.32 -5.68 9.91
C GLY A 184 -6.17 -6.24 8.78
N MET A 185 -6.15 -5.63 7.59
CA MET A 185 -6.82 -6.20 6.42
C MET A 185 -6.14 -7.50 5.96
N VAL A 186 -4.80 -7.52 5.88
CA VAL A 186 -4.06 -8.74 5.50
C VAL A 186 -4.26 -9.87 6.51
N VAL A 187 -4.23 -9.55 7.81
CA VAL A 187 -4.55 -10.51 8.89
C VAL A 187 -6.00 -10.99 8.77
N PHE A 188 -6.95 -10.10 8.49
CA PHE A 188 -8.35 -10.48 8.30
C PHE A 188 -8.51 -11.49 7.17
N LEU A 189 -7.89 -11.25 6.00
CA LEU A 189 -7.91 -12.19 4.88
C LEU A 189 -7.27 -13.54 5.25
N GLY A 190 -6.14 -13.53 5.96
CA GLY A 190 -5.50 -14.76 6.44
C GLY A 190 -6.37 -15.55 7.43
N VAL A 191 -7.09 -14.87 8.32
CA VAL A 191 -8.04 -15.51 9.25
C VAL A 191 -9.24 -16.09 8.50
N VAL A 192 -9.76 -15.39 7.50
CA VAL A 192 -10.84 -15.91 6.65
C VAL A 192 -10.39 -17.19 5.95
N GLU A 193 -9.20 -17.19 5.34
CA GLU A 193 -8.68 -18.38 4.65
C GLU A 193 -8.45 -19.55 5.61
N LEU A 194 -7.93 -19.28 6.82
CA LEU A 194 -7.79 -20.29 7.87
C LEU A 194 -9.15 -20.89 8.25
N LEU A 195 -10.18 -20.04 8.48
CA LEU A 195 -11.51 -20.51 8.84
C LEU A 195 -12.14 -21.35 7.72
N VAL A 196 -11.99 -20.92 6.46
CA VAL A 196 -12.46 -21.69 5.29
C VAL A 196 -11.76 -23.03 5.19
N GLY A 197 -10.46 -23.10 5.47
CA GLY A 197 -9.70 -24.35 5.51
C GLY A 197 -10.16 -25.32 6.60
N LEU A 198 -10.55 -24.79 7.77
CA LEU A 198 -11.11 -25.59 8.87
C LEU A 198 -12.56 -26.05 8.60
N LEU A 199 -13.31 -25.30 7.80
CA LEU A 199 -14.67 -25.62 7.39
C LEU A 199 -14.64 -26.66 6.26
N GLY A 200 -15.01 -27.90 6.59
CA GLY A 200 -15.09 -28.98 5.61
C GLY A 200 -15.92 -28.61 4.35
N PRO A 201 -15.65 -29.24 3.19
CA PRO A 201 -16.27 -28.88 1.90
C PRO A 201 -17.81 -28.88 1.89
N SER A 202 -18.43 -29.69 2.75
CA SER A 202 -19.89 -29.86 2.84
C SER A 202 -20.60 -28.87 3.75
N SER A 203 -19.89 -27.94 4.39
CA SER A 203 -20.51 -27.03 5.37
C SER A 203 -21.29 -25.89 4.71
N ALA A 204 -22.55 -25.69 5.13
CA ALA A 204 -23.42 -24.63 4.60
C ALA A 204 -22.91 -23.20 4.88
N LEU A 205 -22.04 -23.03 5.88
CA LEU A 205 -21.44 -21.74 6.24
C LEU A 205 -20.23 -21.36 5.40
N ARG A 206 -19.60 -22.34 4.73
CA ARG A 206 -18.37 -22.12 3.95
C ARG A 206 -18.53 -21.07 2.85
N PRO A 207 -19.60 -21.03 2.03
CA PRO A 207 -19.75 -19.99 1.02
C PRO A 207 -19.85 -18.58 1.60
N TRP A 208 -20.46 -18.42 2.78
CA TRP A 208 -20.63 -17.13 3.43
C TRP A 208 -19.34 -16.61 4.06
N ILE A 209 -18.56 -17.51 4.67
CA ILE A 209 -17.27 -17.16 5.26
C ILE A 209 -16.22 -16.94 4.16
N ALA A 210 -16.20 -17.81 3.13
CA ALA A 210 -15.37 -17.62 1.95
C ALA A 210 -15.71 -16.31 1.21
N GLY A 211 -16.98 -15.90 1.22
CA GLY A 211 -17.42 -14.65 0.62
C GLY A 211 -16.81 -13.38 1.25
N LEU A 212 -16.27 -13.49 2.48
CA LEU A 212 -15.55 -12.38 3.11
C LEU A 212 -14.18 -12.11 2.48
N ASP A 213 -13.64 -13.05 1.70
CA ASP A 213 -12.43 -12.84 0.90
C ASP A 213 -12.80 -12.46 -0.55
N PRO A 214 -12.63 -11.19 -0.95
CA PRO A 214 -12.94 -10.74 -2.30
C PRO A 214 -11.99 -11.34 -3.35
N PHE A 215 -10.76 -11.75 -2.99
CA PHE A 215 -9.84 -12.38 -3.95
C PHE A 215 -10.33 -13.78 -4.34
N ARG A 216 -10.88 -14.53 -3.38
CA ARG A 216 -11.48 -15.84 -3.62
C ARG A 216 -12.72 -15.74 -4.50
N ALA A 217 -13.58 -14.77 -4.20
CA ALA A 217 -14.76 -14.47 -5.02
C ALA A 217 -14.40 -14.05 -6.45
N LEU A 218 -13.31 -13.28 -6.61
CA LEU A 218 -12.79 -12.94 -7.93
C LEU A 218 -12.27 -14.18 -8.67
N TYR A 219 -11.52 -15.05 -8.00
CA TYR A 219 -11.02 -16.29 -8.58
C TYR A 219 -12.17 -17.19 -9.06
N GLU A 220 -13.24 -17.29 -8.28
CA GLU A 220 -14.47 -18.02 -8.65
C GLU A 220 -15.13 -17.47 -9.91
N ILE A 221 -15.20 -16.14 -10.08
CA ILE A 221 -15.76 -15.51 -11.29
C ILE A 221 -14.88 -15.78 -12.52
N LEU A 222 -13.56 -15.71 -12.34
CA LEU A 222 -12.60 -15.84 -13.43
C LEU A 222 -12.46 -17.30 -13.91
N ASN A 223 -12.63 -18.28 -13.02
CA ASN A 223 -12.45 -19.70 -13.33
C ASN A 223 -13.65 -20.57 -12.88
N PRO A 224 -14.86 -20.34 -13.42
CA PRO A 224 -16.08 -21.05 -12.98
C PRO A 224 -16.02 -22.57 -13.25
N LEU A 225 -15.29 -22.98 -14.28
CA LEU A 225 -15.10 -24.38 -14.67
C LEU A 225 -14.12 -25.15 -13.77
N SER A 226 -13.23 -24.45 -13.06
CA SER A 226 -12.21 -25.09 -12.21
C SER A 226 -12.77 -25.61 -10.89
N LEU A 227 -13.95 -25.11 -10.48
CA LEU A 227 -14.54 -25.37 -9.17
C LEU A 227 -15.82 -26.21 -9.25
N ASN A 228 -16.52 -26.19 -10.38
CA ASN A 228 -17.71 -26.98 -10.61
C ASN A 228 -17.41 -28.13 -11.58
N THR A 229 -17.01 -29.28 -11.04
CA THR A 229 -16.86 -30.54 -11.79
C THR A 229 -18.17 -31.34 -11.88
N GLY A 230 -19.29 -30.78 -11.39
CA GLY A 230 -20.62 -31.39 -11.41
C GLY A 230 -21.39 -31.14 -12.72
N LEU A 231 -22.54 -31.81 -12.87
CA LEU A 231 -23.44 -31.71 -14.03
C LEU A 231 -24.44 -30.53 -13.94
N GLU A 232 -24.28 -29.62 -12.97
CA GLU A 232 -25.19 -28.49 -12.80
C GLU A 232 -24.88 -27.35 -13.79
N PRO A 233 -25.88 -26.57 -14.22
CA PRO A 233 -25.66 -25.39 -15.06
C PRO A 233 -24.68 -24.43 -14.37
N ILE A 234 -23.55 -24.18 -15.04
CA ILE A 234 -22.52 -23.27 -14.53
C ILE A 234 -23.12 -21.86 -14.49
N SER A 235 -23.43 -21.38 -13.28
CA SER A 235 -23.83 -20.01 -13.05
C SER A 235 -22.70 -19.25 -12.36
N VAL A 236 -22.25 -18.17 -12.99
CA VAL A 236 -21.33 -17.21 -12.36
C VAL A 236 -22.16 -16.43 -11.35
N SER A 237 -22.01 -16.73 -10.06
CA SER A 237 -22.76 -16.02 -9.01
C SER A 237 -21.85 -15.66 -7.84
N ALA A 238 -21.72 -14.37 -7.56
CA ALA A 238 -20.96 -13.86 -6.41
C ALA A 238 -21.87 -13.31 -5.30
N TRP A 239 -23.13 -13.77 -5.23
CA TRP A 239 -24.07 -13.37 -4.18
C TRP A 239 -23.56 -13.58 -2.75
N PRO A 240 -22.95 -14.72 -2.38
CA PRO A 240 -22.43 -14.93 -1.03
C PRO A 240 -21.42 -13.86 -0.63
N SER A 241 -20.53 -13.49 -1.55
CA SER A 241 -19.49 -12.49 -1.34
C SER A 241 -20.05 -11.07 -1.27
N LEU A 242 -20.99 -10.72 -2.15
CA LEU A 242 -21.68 -9.43 -2.08
C LEU A 242 -22.40 -9.23 -0.75
N ILE A 243 -23.16 -10.23 -0.31
CA ILE A 243 -23.96 -10.14 0.92
C ILE A 243 -23.04 -10.11 2.15
N SER A 244 -22.06 -11.00 2.23
CA SER A 244 -21.15 -11.06 3.39
C SER A 244 -20.32 -9.78 3.55
N LEU A 245 -19.77 -9.23 2.46
CA LEU A 245 -19.04 -7.96 2.49
C LEU A 245 -19.96 -6.76 2.77
N ALA A 246 -21.19 -6.77 2.26
CA ALA A 246 -22.18 -5.74 2.57
C ALA A 246 -22.53 -5.73 4.06
N VAL A 247 -22.83 -6.91 4.62
CA VAL A 247 -23.15 -7.08 6.05
C VAL A 247 -21.96 -6.63 6.91
N LEU A 248 -20.74 -7.07 6.59
CA LEU A 248 -19.53 -6.65 7.29
C LEU A 248 -19.35 -5.13 7.22
N GLY A 249 -19.44 -4.54 6.02
CA GLY A 249 -19.27 -3.10 5.82
C GLY A 249 -20.30 -2.25 6.57
N VAL A 250 -21.56 -2.71 6.64
CA VAL A 250 -22.62 -2.04 7.41
C VAL A 250 -22.38 -2.21 8.91
N ALA A 251 -22.07 -3.42 9.38
CA ALA A 251 -21.81 -3.69 10.79
C ALA A 251 -20.65 -2.84 11.34
N LEU A 252 -19.52 -2.77 10.61
CA LEU A 252 -18.37 -1.95 10.97
C LEU A 252 -18.72 -0.46 11.00
N ARG A 253 -19.52 0.02 10.04
CA ARG A 253 -19.95 1.42 9.99
C ARG A 253 -20.87 1.77 11.15
N VAL A 254 -21.85 0.92 11.45
CA VAL A 254 -22.78 1.10 12.58
C VAL A 254 -22.00 1.13 13.90
N PHE A 255 -21.08 0.19 14.10
CA PHE A 255 -20.20 0.16 15.28
C PHE A 255 -19.37 1.45 15.41
N THR A 256 -18.82 1.93 14.30
CA THR A 256 -18.04 3.18 14.26
C THR A 256 -18.87 4.39 14.66
N VAL A 257 -20.12 4.48 14.19
CA VAL A 257 -21.05 5.55 14.55
C VAL A 257 -21.35 5.53 16.05
N PHE A 258 -21.65 4.37 16.63
CA PHE A 258 -21.94 4.26 18.07
C PHE A 258 -20.75 4.62 18.96
N ARG A 259 -19.52 4.32 18.51
CA ARG A 259 -18.31 4.54 19.32
C ARG A 259 -17.61 5.87 19.04
N LEU A 260 -18.09 6.65 18.07
CA LEU A 260 -17.43 7.89 17.61
C LEU A 260 -17.12 8.86 18.74
N ARG A 261 -18.14 9.21 19.55
CA ARG A 261 -18.02 10.18 20.67
C ARG A 261 -17.28 9.62 21.87
N VAL A 262 -17.33 8.29 22.06
CA VAL A 262 -16.58 7.61 23.12
C VAL A 262 -15.07 7.64 22.82
N TRP A 263 -14.70 7.47 21.55
CA TRP A 263 -13.30 7.52 21.14
C TRP A 263 -12.75 8.93 20.97
N ASN A 264 -13.61 9.91 20.66
CA ASN A 264 -13.20 11.28 20.39
C ASN A 264 -13.95 12.26 21.31
N PRO A 265 -13.68 12.26 22.63
CA PRO A 265 -14.30 13.19 23.56
C PRO A 265 -13.88 14.63 23.24
N SER A 266 -14.81 15.57 23.39
CA SER A 266 -14.54 16.99 23.27
C SER A 266 -13.60 17.45 24.40
N ARG A 267 -12.66 18.33 24.08
CA ARG A 267 -11.66 18.89 25.04
C ARG A 267 -12.24 19.48 26.32
N SER A 268 -13.55 19.75 26.41
CA SER A 268 -14.23 20.15 27.65
C SER A 268 -14.16 19.07 28.75
N VAL A 269 -14.08 17.78 28.38
CA VAL A 269 -13.93 16.68 29.34
C VAL A 269 -12.50 16.61 29.90
N TYR A 270 -11.48 17.03 29.15
CA TYR A 270 -10.08 17.03 29.59
C TYR A 270 -9.75 18.16 30.58
N LYS A 271 -10.54 19.25 30.59
CA LYS A 271 -10.49 20.30 31.62
C LYS A 271 -11.38 19.99 32.83
N ALA A 272 -12.34 19.07 32.71
CA ALA A 272 -13.21 18.61 33.80
C ALA A 272 -12.58 17.52 34.69
N THR A 273 -11.28 17.25 34.52
CA THR A 273 -10.45 16.75 35.62
C THR A 273 -9.54 17.89 36.10
N PRO A 274 -10.09 18.96 36.72
CA PRO A 274 -9.27 19.71 37.61
C PRO A 274 -8.97 18.77 38.80
N LYS A 275 -7.70 18.71 39.20
CA LYS A 275 -7.36 18.57 40.62
C LYS A 275 -8.11 19.69 41.37
N ALA A 276 -9.38 19.50 41.65
CA ALA A 276 -10.17 20.42 42.45
C ALA A 276 -11.22 19.60 43.19
N GLU A 277 -10.73 18.80 44.13
CA GLU A 277 -11.33 18.67 45.45
C GLU A 277 -10.25 18.08 46.34
N ASN A 278 -9.86 18.87 47.36
CA ASN A 278 -8.78 18.66 48.33
C ASN A 278 -7.43 19.32 47.98
N GLU A 279 -7.44 20.58 47.55
CA GLU A 279 -6.35 21.51 47.90
C GLU A 279 -6.70 22.17 49.25
N THR A 280 -6.52 21.41 50.32
CA THR A 280 -6.08 22.00 51.60
C THR A 280 -4.57 22.09 51.51
N GLU A 281 -4.06 23.32 51.65
CA GLU A 281 -2.65 23.71 51.81
C GLU A 281 -1.67 22.54 51.91
N LYS A 282 -1.13 22.12 50.77
CA LYS A 282 0.16 21.42 50.74
C LYS A 282 1.05 22.20 49.82
N GLU A 283 2.08 22.79 50.41
CA GLU A 283 3.23 23.39 49.77
C GLU A 283 3.54 22.66 48.46
N ALA A 284 3.68 23.44 47.38
CA ALA A 284 4.09 22.92 46.09
C ALA A 284 5.48 22.26 46.25
N VAL A 285 5.48 20.95 46.52
CA VAL A 285 6.67 20.13 46.46
C VAL A 285 7.09 20.16 44.99
N ILE A 286 8.05 21.03 44.67
CA ILE A 286 8.77 21.02 43.41
C ILE A 286 9.54 19.71 43.41
N VAL A 287 8.89 18.65 42.94
CA VAL A 287 9.56 17.40 42.61
C VAL A 287 10.51 17.77 41.47
N LYS A 288 11.78 18.02 41.80
CA LYS A 288 12.87 18.08 40.82
C LYS A 288 12.92 16.71 40.15
N GLU A 289 12.12 16.53 39.10
CA GLU A 289 12.29 15.40 38.20
C GLU A 289 13.76 15.40 37.77
N LYS A 290 14.46 14.28 37.98
CA LYS A 290 15.84 14.11 37.51
C LYS A 290 15.87 14.52 36.04
N SER A 291 16.62 15.57 35.72
CA SER A 291 16.80 15.98 34.33
C SER A 291 17.35 14.78 33.57
N ARG A 292 16.60 14.31 32.57
CA ARG A 292 17.07 13.20 31.74
C ARG A 292 18.26 13.71 30.95
N SER A 293 19.38 13.00 31.01
CA SER A 293 20.52 13.32 30.15
C SER A 293 20.12 13.06 28.70
N ILE A 294 19.97 14.13 27.93
CA ILE A 294 19.71 14.09 26.49
C ILE A 294 21.01 13.63 25.81
N TRP A 295 20.91 12.79 24.78
CA TRP A 295 22.08 12.36 24.01
C TRP A 295 22.64 13.49 23.15
N ALA A 296 23.84 13.29 22.59
CA ALA A 296 24.48 14.24 21.69
C ALA A 296 23.58 14.67 20.53
N ASN A 297 22.78 13.75 19.98
CA ASN A 297 21.70 14.09 19.05
C ASN A 297 20.33 14.06 19.77
N PRO A 298 19.71 15.22 20.02
CA PRO A 298 18.44 15.31 20.73
C PRO A 298 17.27 14.71 19.94
N VAL A 299 17.33 14.74 18.60
CA VAL A 299 16.29 14.20 17.72
C VAL A 299 16.23 12.67 17.83
N ILE A 300 17.37 11.98 17.75
CA ILE A 300 17.44 10.51 17.94
C ILE A 300 16.92 10.12 19.32
N TRP A 301 17.39 10.82 20.35
CA TRP A 301 16.99 10.56 21.72
C TRP A 301 15.47 10.66 21.87
N ARG A 302 14.86 11.70 21.30
CA ARG A 302 13.40 11.87 21.32
C ARG A 302 12.71 10.70 20.61
N GLU A 303 13.08 10.40 19.37
CA GLU A 303 12.43 9.33 18.59
C GLU A 303 12.47 7.97 19.30
N ILE A 304 13.58 7.66 19.96
CA ILE A 304 13.78 6.37 20.64
C ILE A 304 13.16 6.35 22.04
N MET A 305 13.34 7.40 22.84
CA MET A 305 12.99 7.39 24.27
C MET A 305 11.57 7.87 24.56
N THR A 306 10.99 8.76 23.76
CA THR A 306 9.67 9.33 24.06
C THR A 306 8.51 8.51 23.49
N LYS A 307 8.78 7.32 22.92
CA LYS A 307 7.77 6.48 22.25
C LYS A 307 6.92 7.32 21.29
N ALA A 308 7.55 8.08 20.40
CA ALA A 308 6.90 9.06 19.51
C ALA A 308 5.70 8.47 18.73
N TYR A 309 5.78 7.18 18.40
CA TYR A 309 4.75 6.45 17.67
C TYR A 309 3.63 5.84 18.54
N GLY A 310 3.70 5.98 19.87
CA GLY A 310 2.68 5.59 20.86
C GLY A 310 2.85 4.19 21.46
N ARG A 311 2.29 3.97 22.66
CA ARG A 311 2.43 2.71 23.43
C ARG A 311 1.82 1.48 22.74
N LYS A 312 0.86 1.69 21.84
CA LYS A 312 0.13 0.60 21.13
C LYS A 312 0.85 0.07 19.89
N VAL A 313 2.02 0.59 19.53
CA VAL A 313 2.85 0.07 18.43
C VAL A 313 3.23 -1.40 18.65
N PHE A 314 3.35 -1.84 19.90
CA PHE A 314 3.58 -3.25 20.23
C PHE A 314 2.50 -4.18 19.64
N VAL A 315 1.23 -3.77 19.60
CA VAL A 315 0.14 -4.57 19.02
C VAL A 315 0.34 -4.78 17.52
N ILE A 316 0.82 -3.75 16.81
CA ILE A 316 1.13 -3.82 15.38
C ILE A 316 2.28 -4.80 15.14
N LYS A 317 3.33 -4.72 15.97
CA LYS A 317 4.49 -5.64 15.91
C LYS A 317 4.09 -7.09 16.20
N LEU A 318 3.25 -7.31 17.20
CA LEU A 318 2.74 -8.64 17.54
C LEU A 318 1.91 -9.22 16.39
N ALA A 319 0.98 -8.44 15.85
CA ALA A 319 0.14 -8.87 14.74
C ALA A 319 0.98 -9.17 13.48
N TYR A 320 2.02 -8.37 13.23
CA TYR A 320 2.98 -8.64 12.15
C TYR A 320 3.73 -9.96 12.34
N PHE A 321 4.21 -10.22 13.55
CA PHE A 321 4.90 -11.48 13.88
C PHE A 321 3.99 -12.70 13.72
N LEU A 322 2.74 -12.62 14.20
CA LEU A 322 1.76 -13.68 14.05
C LEU A 322 1.41 -13.93 12.58
N LEU A 323 1.22 -12.86 11.80
CA LEU A 323 0.98 -12.97 10.36
C LEU A 323 2.15 -13.64 9.64
N ALA A 324 3.38 -13.24 9.99
CA ALA A 324 4.58 -13.81 9.41
C ALA A 324 4.71 -15.32 9.71
N GLY A 325 4.44 -15.72 10.96
CA GLY A 325 4.40 -17.12 11.35
C GLY A 325 3.31 -17.90 10.62
N PHE A 326 2.11 -17.34 10.49
CA PHE A 326 0.99 -17.97 9.78
C PHE A 326 1.28 -18.16 8.28
N LEU A 327 1.80 -17.14 7.60
CA LEU A 327 2.14 -17.22 6.18
C LEU A 327 3.26 -18.23 5.92
N LEU A 328 4.29 -18.26 6.79
CA LEU A 328 5.36 -19.25 6.70
C LEU A 328 4.80 -20.66 6.90
N TRP A 329 3.99 -20.87 7.94
CA TRP A 329 3.36 -22.16 8.24
C TRP A 329 2.48 -22.65 7.09
N SER A 330 1.65 -21.78 6.52
CA SER A 330 0.80 -22.07 5.37
C SER A 330 1.65 -22.46 4.15
N ALA A 331 2.70 -21.69 3.87
CA ALA A 331 3.58 -21.95 2.73
C ALA A 331 4.42 -23.24 2.87
N THR A 332 4.74 -23.68 4.09
CA THR A 332 5.45 -24.95 4.30
C THR A 332 4.53 -26.15 4.42
N SER A 333 3.27 -25.96 4.81
CA SER A 333 2.30 -27.05 5.05
C SER A 333 1.36 -27.29 3.87
N SER A 334 1.35 -26.41 2.87
CA SER A 334 0.48 -26.54 1.70
C SER A 334 0.85 -27.75 0.83
N ASP A 335 -0.15 -28.44 0.28
CA ASP A 335 0.04 -29.55 -0.68
C ASP A 335 0.90 -29.11 -1.88
N ALA A 336 0.76 -27.86 -2.32
CA ALA A 336 1.60 -27.26 -3.37
C ALA A 336 3.10 -27.26 -3.01
N ALA A 337 3.46 -27.10 -1.73
CA ALA A 337 4.84 -27.17 -1.28
C ALA A 337 5.35 -28.61 -1.22
N VAL A 338 4.48 -29.57 -0.91
CA VAL A 338 4.80 -31.01 -0.90
C VAL A 338 4.97 -31.54 -2.32
N GLU A 339 4.12 -31.10 -3.25
CA GLU A 339 4.16 -31.46 -4.68
C GLU A 339 5.23 -30.67 -5.47
N GLY A 340 5.91 -29.70 -4.84
CA GLY A 340 6.93 -28.88 -5.50
C GLY A 340 6.38 -27.95 -6.58
N VAL A 341 5.11 -27.56 -6.50
CA VAL A 341 4.45 -26.68 -7.46
C VAL A 341 5.05 -25.28 -7.37
N LEU A 342 5.55 -24.79 -8.50
CA LEU A 342 6.11 -23.45 -8.62
C LEU A 342 5.04 -22.47 -9.14
N TYR A 343 4.82 -21.38 -8.40
CA TYR A 343 4.03 -20.27 -8.91
C TYR A 343 4.76 -19.61 -10.08
N LEU A 344 4.03 -19.36 -11.17
CA LEU A 344 4.58 -18.88 -12.44
C LEU A 344 5.69 -19.79 -13.00
N GLY A 345 5.78 -21.05 -12.56
CA GLY A 345 6.86 -21.96 -12.96
C GLY A 345 8.26 -21.58 -12.46
N VAL A 346 8.38 -20.58 -11.57
CA VAL A 346 9.67 -20.05 -11.11
C VAL A 346 9.74 -19.88 -9.59
N ILE A 347 8.64 -19.49 -8.92
CA ILE A 347 8.66 -19.04 -7.53
C ILE A 347 8.08 -20.12 -6.61
N PRO A 348 8.84 -20.65 -5.64
CA PRO A 348 8.30 -21.60 -4.67
C PRO A 348 7.34 -20.90 -3.68
N PRO A 349 6.36 -21.62 -3.09
CA PRO A 349 5.42 -21.05 -2.11
C PRO A 349 6.11 -20.34 -0.95
N GLN A 350 7.23 -20.88 -0.47
CA GLN A 350 7.98 -20.25 0.64
C GLN A 350 8.63 -18.92 0.23
N GLY A 351 9.09 -18.81 -1.02
CA GLY A 351 9.63 -17.57 -1.58
C GLY A 351 8.55 -16.49 -1.69
N LEU A 352 7.33 -16.87 -2.06
CA LEU A 352 6.18 -15.96 -2.10
C LEU A 352 5.80 -15.46 -0.70
N ALA A 353 5.78 -16.34 0.31
CA ALA A 353 5.55 -15.95 1.69
C ALA A 353 6.59 -14.94 2.21
N PHE A 354 7.88 -15.20 1.94
CA PHE A 354 8.95 -14.24 2.24
C PHE A 354 8.71 -12.90 1.52
N ALA A 355 8.45 -12.92 0.22
CA ALA A 355 8.22 -11.72 -0.58
C ALA A 355 7.04 -10.89 -0.06
N GLY A 356 5.93 -11.53 0.33
CA GLY A 356 4.77 -10.86 0.91
C GLY A 356 5.08 -10.17 2.25
N ILE A 357 5.76 -10.86 3.15
CA ILE A 357 6.14 -10.32 4.48
C ILE A 357 7.20 -9.22 4.34
N ALA A 358 8.17 -9.39 3.43
CA ALA A 358 9.17 -8.40 3.11
C ALA A 358 8.52 -7.15 2.50
N TRP A 359 7.61 -7.31 1.54
CA TRP A 359 6.86 -6.19 0.97
C TRP A 359 6.05 -5.43 2.01
N LEU A 360 5.38 -6.14 2.93
CA LEU A 360 4.63 -5.51 4.01
C LEU A 360 5.57 -4.74 4.97
N SER A 361 6.76 -5.28 5.26
CA SER A 361 7.78 -4.58 6.06
C SER A 361 8.23 -3.28 5.40
N LEU A 362 8.44 -3.29 4.08
CA LEU A 362 8.81 -2.12 3.29
C LEU A 362 7.71 -1.06 3.37
N VAL A 363 6.45 -1.45 3.12
CA VAL A 363 5.30 -0.53 3.18
C VAL A 363 5.14 0.10 4.57
N LEU A 364 5.29 -0.68 5.65
CA LEU A 364 5.18 -0.16 7.02
C LEU A 364 6.35 0.77 7.38
N ALA A 365 7.58 0.41 7.03
CA ALA A 365 8.75 1.25 7.28
C ALA A 365 8.69 2.56 6.48
N ASN A 366 8.25 2.51 5.23
CA ASN A 366 7.96 3.70 4.42
C ASN A 366 6.91 4.59 5.07
N THR A 367 5.78 4.00 5.49
CA THR A 367 4.70 4.75 6.15
C THR A 367 5.19 5.44 7.41
N GLN A 368 6.02 4.75 8.20
CA GLN A 368 6.64 5.32 9.39
C GLN A 368 7.58 6.49 9.04
N ALA A 369 8.36 6.35 7.97
CA ALA A 369 9.27 7.39 7.52
C ALA A 369 8.53 8.66 7.07
N VAL A 370 7.52 8.53 6.22
CA VAL A 370 6.69 9.67 5.77
C VAL A 370 6.02 10.35 6.96
N THR A 371 5.34 9.57 7.80
CA THR A 371 4.57 10.12 8.92
C THR A 371 5.44 10.79 9.97
N SER A 372 6.71 10.37 10.13
CA SER A 372 7.64 10.98 11.08
C SER A 372 7.89 12.47 10.83
N ILE A 373 7.74 12.93 9.58
CA ILE A 373 7.89 14.33 9.18
C ILE A 373 6.52 14.97 9.03
N THR A 374 5.59 14.30 8.36
CA THR A 374 4.33 14.94 8.00
C THR A 374 3.43 15.19 9.21
N SER A 375 3.51 14.35 10.25
CA SER A 375 2.82 14.63 11.52
C SER A 375 3.36 15.88 12.23
N GLU A 376 4.67 16.14 12.10
CA GLU A 376 5.29 17.35 12.67
C GLU A 376 4.91 18.60 11.89
N LYS A 377 4.77 18.48 10.56
CA LYS A 377 4.26 19.54 9.68
C LYS A 377 2.80 19.87 9.96
N ASP A 378 1.92 18.87 9.98
CA ASP A 378 0.48 19.10 10.25
C ASP A 378 0.24 19.66 11.66
N SER A 379 1.12 19.34 12.62
CA SER A 379 1.08 19.91 13.99
C SER A 379 1.80 21.26 14.12
N LYS A 380 2.37 21.81 13.04
CA LYS A 380 3.19 23.05 13.00
C LYS A 380 4.40 23.06 13.95
N THR A 381 4.89 21.88 14.33
CA THR A 381 6.07 21.74 15.20
C THR A 381 7.39 21.84 14.44
N LEU A 382 7.38 21.56 13.13
CA LEU A 382 8.56 21.66 12.28
C LEU A 382 9.07 23.11 12.18
N GLU A 383 8.15 24.08 12.13
CA GLU A 383 8.48 25.52 12.11
C GLU A 383 9.21 25.96 13.39
N LEU A 384 8.87 25.36 14.54
CA LEU A 384 9.56 25.63 15.80
C LEU A 384 10.98 25.05 15.80
N LEU A 385 11.17 23.84 15.25
CA LEU A 385 12.50 23.22 15.13
C LEU A 385 13.42 24.02 14.21
N LEU A 386 12.87 24.69 13.20
CA LEU A 386 13.64 25.52 12.27
C LEU A 386 14.30 26.75 12.90
N VAL A 387 13.79 27.20 14.05
CA VAL A 387 14.31 28.34 14.82
C VAL A 387 15.36 27.89 15.85
N THR A 388 15.55 26.58 16.03
CA THR A 388 16.56 26.03 16.95
C THR A 388 17.91 25.79 16.28
N ASP A 389 18.97 25.59 17.08
CA ASP A 389 20.34 25.32 16.62
C ASP A 389 20.54 23.91 16.01
N ILE A 390 19.46 23.17 15.71
CA ILE A 390 19.55 21.82 15.16
C ILE A 390 19.95 21.89 13.69
N SER A 391 21.07 21.27 13.35
CA SER A 391 21.53 21.20 11.97
C SER A 391 20.71 20.24 11.10
N ALA A 392 20.71 20.50 9.80
CA ALA A 392 20.20 19.63 8.74
C ALA A 392 20.53 18.13 8.94
N LYS A 393 21.82 17.88 9.11
CA LYS A 393 22.40 16.55 9.23
C LYS A 393 21.94 15.87 10.50
N GLU A 394 21.92 16.59 11.62
CA GLU A 394 21.43 16.06 12.90
C GLU A 394 19.95 15.73 12.85
N PHE A 395 19.13 16.55 12.19
CA PHE A 395 17.70 16.28 12.01
C PHE A 395 17.45 15.05 11.14
N VAL A 396 18.04 15.00 9.94
CA VAL A 396 17.79 13.90 8.98
C VAL A 396 18.36 12.57 9.48
N LEU A 397 19.61 12.54 9.93
CA LEU A 397 20.17 11.34 10.56
C LEU A 397 19.40 10.97 11.83
N GLY A 398 18.90 11.99 12.54
CA GLY A 398 18.09 11.83 13.73
C GLY A 398 16.83 11.02 13.48
N LYS A 399 16.08 11.45 12.46
CA LYS A 399 14.87 10.79 11.99
C LYS A 399 15.15 9.40 11.43
N LEU A 400 16.16 9.26 10.58
CA LEU A 400 16.55 7.96 10.01
C LEU A 400 16.89 6.95 11.12
N GLY A 401 17.73 7.33 12.08
CA GLY A 401 18.09 6.47 13.22
C GLY A 401 16.88 6.05 14.05
N GLY A 402 15.96 6.98 14.33
CA GLY A 402 14.70 6.68 15.00
C GLY A 402 13.82 5.69 14.23
N ILE A 403 13.73 5.85 12.90
CA ILE A 403 12.94 4.97 12.04
C ILE A 403 13.55 3.56 12.00
N PHE A 404 14.87 3.43 11.81
CA PHE A 404 15.56 2.13 11.84
C PHE A 404 15.39 1.42 13.18
N TYR A 405 15.54 2.15 14.29
CA TYR A 405 15.37 1.57 15.62
C TYR A 405 13.95 1.05 15.86
N ASN A 406 12.93 1.81 15.46
CA ASN A 406 11.55 1.38 15.67
C ASN A 406 11.08 0.34 14.64
N SER A 407 11.71 0.28 13.46
CA SER A 407 11.45 -0.71 12.40
C SER A 407 12.30 -1.98 12.54
N LYS A 408 13.13 -2.10 13.58
CA LYS A 408 14.05 -3.24 13.74
C LYS A 408 13.34 -4.59 13.70
N GLU A 409 12.14 -4.70 14.27
CA GLU A 409 11.35 -5.93 14.25
C GLU A 409 10.76 -6.20 12.85
N LEU A 410 10.44 -5.14 12.10
CA LEU A 410 10.01 -5.26 10.70
C LEU A 410 11.13 -5.75 9.79
N ILE A 411 12.39 -5.39 10.10
CA ILE A 411 13.58 -5.85 9.38
C ILE A 411 13.95 -7.28 9.81
N LEU A 412 13.90 -7.56 11.11
CA LEU A 412 14.40 -8.80 11.69
C LEU A 412 13.53 -10.01 11.31
N VAL A 413 12.21 -9.86 11.20
CA VAL A 413 11.31 -10.99 10.87
C VAL A 413 11.56 -11.58 9.48
N PRO A 414 11.61 -10.81 8.36
CA PRO A 414 12.00 -11.34 7.06
C PRO A 414 13.39 -12.00 7.06
N VAL A 415 14.35 -11.44 7.80
CA VAL A 415 15.70 -12.01 7.94
C VAL A 415 15.66 -13.37 8.65
N LEU A 416 14.89 -13.49 9.73
CA LEU A 416 14.69 -14.77 10.42
C LEU A 416 14.03 -15.82 9.51
N ILE A 417 13.07 -15.41 8.67
CA ILE A 417 12.44 -16.29 7.69
C ILE A 417 13.48 -16.79 6.69
N LEU A 418 14.33 -15.91 6.15
CA LEU A 418 15.41 -16.34 5.25
C LEU A 418 16.35 -17.34 5.93
N CYS A 419 16.76 -17.08 7.17
CA CYS A 419 17.60 -18.00 7.94
C CYS A 419 16.92 -19.37 8.12
N TYR A 420 15.62 -19.39 8.41
CA TYR A 420 14.84 -20.62 8.55
C TYR A 420 14.74 -21.40 7.22
N LEU A 421 14.50 -20.70 6.12
CA LEU A 421 14.37 -21.33 4.80
C LEU A 421 15.69 -21.94 4.33
N VAL A 422 16.83 -21.32 4.66
CA VAL A 422 18.15 -21.93 4.44
C VAL A 422 18.38 -23.13 5.33
N SER A 423 17.98 -23.08 6.61
CA SER A 423 18.14 -24.25 7.50
C SER A 423 17.32 -25.46 7.06
N GLN A 424 16.23 -25.24 6.34
CA GLN A 424 15.41 -26.30 5.73
C GLN A 424 15.95 -26.77 4.37
N GLY A 425 17.07 -26.23 3.89
CA GLY A 425 17.64 -26.57 2.57
C GLY A 425 16.83 -26.05 1.38
N ALA A 426 15.85 -25.17 1.57
CA ALA A 426 15.01 -24.64 0.50
C ALA A 426 15.73 -23.59 -0.37
N PHE A 427 16.78 -22.96 0.16
CA PHE A 427 17.59 -21.95 -0.55
C PHE A 427 19.08 -22.30 -0.49
N SER A 428 19.80 -22.00 -1.57
CA SER A 428 21.26 -22.01 -1.56
C SER A 428 21.80 -20.89 -0.67
N THR A 429 23.02 -21.07 -0.16
CA THR A 429 23.72 -20.06 0.65
C THR A 429 23.95 -18.76 -0.12
N GLU A 430 24.22 -18.87 -1.43
CA GLU A 430 24.31 -17.71 -2.32
C GLU A 430 22.96 -16.98 -2.45
N GLY A 431 21.88 -17.73 -2.71
CA GLY A 431 20.53 -17.17 -2.82
C GLY A 431 20.11 -16.45 -1.53
N PHE A 432 20.49 -16.97 -0.37
CA PHE A 432 20.30 -16.32 0.92
C PHE A 432 21.02 -14.97 1.03
N LEU A 433 22.31 -14.92 0.70
CA LEU A 433 23.08 -13.67 0.78
C LEU A 433 22.53 -12.63 -0.20
N CYS A 434 22.18 -13.04 -1.42
CA CYS A 434 21.56 -12.17 -2.41
C CYS A 434 20.21 -11.62 -1.91
N ALA A 435 19.34 -12.48 -1.37
CA ALA A 435 18.04 -12.07 -0.83
C ALA A 435 18.18 -11.15 0.38
N LEU A 436 19.10 -11.44 1.30
CA LEU A 436 19.35 -10.65 2.50
C LEU A 436 19.84 -9.25 2.14
N ILE A 437 20.89 -9.15 1.33
CA ILE A 437 21.50 -7.86 0.95
C ILE A 437 20.51 -7.06 0.08
N GLY A 438 19.84 -7.71 -0.87
CA GLY A 438 18.80 -7.08 -1.69
C GLY A 438 17.64 -6.55 -0.86
N PHE A 439 17.16 -7.31 0.12
CA PHE A 439 16.11 -6.88 1.04
C PHE A 439 16.55 -5.66 1.87
N LEU A 440 17.75 -5.67 2.44
CA LEU A 440 18.27 -4.54 3.21
C LEU A 440 18.42 -3.27 2.35
N ALA A 441 18.87 -3.41 1.11
CA ALA A 441 18.94 -2.29 0.16
C ALA A 441 17.57 -1.70 -0.14
N LEU A 442 16.56 -2.55 -0.38
CA LEU A 442 15.18 -2.13 -0.58
C LEU A 442 14.60 -1.47 0.68
N MET A 443 14.93 -1.96 1.87
CA MET A 443 14.53 -1.34 3.14
C MET A 443 15.08 0.08 3.29
N ILE A 444 16.36 0.29 2.98
CA ILE A 444 16.97 1.62 2.99
C ILE A 444 16.28 2.53 1.97
N PHE A 445 16.08 2.04 0.74
CA PHE A 445 15.35 2.77 -0.30
C PHE A 445 13.95 3.17 0.16
N SER A 446 13.21 2.24 0.74
CA SER A 446 11.85 2.45 1.21
C SER A 446 11.76 3.51 2.30
N ILE A 447 12.68 3.51 3.27
CA ILE A 447 12.73 4.50 4.35
C ILE A 447 13.13 5.88 3.80
N VAL A 448 14.16 5.95 2.96
CA VAL A 448 14.64 7.21 2.39
C VAL A 448 13.62 7.84 1.45
N LEU A 449 12.93 7.02 0.64
CA LEU A 449 11.82 7.46 -0.19
C LEU A 449 10.70 8.09 0.65
N GLY A 450 10.35 7.45 1.77
CA GLY A 450 9.33 7.99 2.67
C GLY A 450 9.74 9.33 3.29
N LEU A 451 11.01 9.44 3.68
CA LEU A 451 11.57 10.70 4.18
C LEU A 451 11.54 11.80 3.11
N HIS A 452 11.99 11.49 1.89
CA HIS A 452 11.99 12.41 0.74
C HIS A 452 10.59 12.95 0.44
N MET A 453 9.59 12.07 0.36
CA MET A 453 8.21 12.47 0.11
C MET A 453 7.62 13.28 1.27
N GLY A 454 7.97 12.93 2.51
CA GLY A 454 7.57 13.68 3.70
C GLY A 454 8.14 15.10 3.75
N LEU A 455 9.38 15.30 3.28
CA LEU A 455 10.00 16.63 3.14
C LEU A 455 9.43 17.42 1.95
N THR A 456 9.18 16.76 0.82
CA THR A 456 8.81 17.41 -0.45
C THR A 456 7.37 17.95 -0.48
N TYR A 457 6.42 17.22 0.13
CA TYR A 457 5.02 17.61 0.12
C TYR A 457 4.63 18.40 1.39
N ASP A 458 3.79 19.42 1.22
CA ASP A 458 3.27 20.23 2.35
C ASP A 458 2.18 19.50 3.13
N ASN A 459 1.40 18.67 2.43
CA ASN A 459 0.21 18.02 2.95
C ASN A 459 0.49 16.52 3.16
N SER A 460 0.26 16.02 4.40
CA SER A 460 0.40 14.60 4.75
C SER A 460 -0.32 13.67 3.79
N ARG A 461 -1.55 13.97 3.39
CA ARG A 461 -2.32 13.09 2.49
C ARG A 461 -1.63 12.91 1.14
N SER A 462 -1.07 13.99 0.59
CA SER A 462 -0.33 13.93 -0.68
C SER A 462 1.02 13.26 -0.51
N ALA A 463 1.73 13.52 0.60
CA ALA A 463 3.01 12.89 0.91
C ALA A 463 2.89 11.36 1.06
N ILE A 464 1.94 10.93 1.89
CA ILE A 464 1.65 9.51 2.15
C ILE A 464 1.17 8.84 0.86
N GLY A 465 0.24 9.48 0.13
CA GLY A 465 -0.25 8.95 -1.14
C GLY A 465 0.83 8.84 -2.22
N GLY A 466 1.75 9.81 -2.32
CA GLY A 466 2.87 9.78 -3.26
C GLY A 466 3.90 8.70 -2.90
N SER A 467 4.28 8.61 -1.63
CA SER A 467 5.26 7.61 -1.16
C SER A 467 4.73 6.18 -1.24
N LEU A 468 3.52 5.93 -0.76
CA LEU A 468 2.92 4.60 -0.85
C LEU A 468 2.50 4.26 -2.27
N GLY A 469 2.04 5.25 -3.04
CA GLY A 469 1.75 5.07 -4.47
C GLY A 469 2.99 4.69 -5.27
N THR A 470 4.15 5.32 -5.02
CA THR A 470 5.42 4.95 -5.68
C THR A 470 5.90 3.57 -5.30
N MET A 471 5.82 3.20 -4.01
CA MET A 471 6.12 1.85 -3.55
C MET A 471 5.23 0.81 -4.27
N PHE A 472 3.91 1.04 -4.29
CA PHE A 472 2.97 0.12 -4.95
C PHE A 472 3.22 0.03 -6.44
N PHE A 473 3.40 1.18 -7.10
CA PHE A 473 3.72 1.25 -8.52
C PHE A 473 4.98 0.45 -8.86
N LEU A 474 6.06 0.58 -8.06
CA LEU A 474 7.28 -0.17 -8.26
C LEU A 474 7.06 -1.67 -8.05
N PHE A 475 6.55 -2.11 -6.89
CA PHE A 475 6.48 -3.54 -6.58
C PHE A 475 5.43 -4.30 -7.40
N ILE A 476 4.23 -3.74 -7.55
CA ILE A 476 3.17 -4.37 -8.35
C ILE A 476 3.51 -4.25 -9.84
N GLY A 477 4.05 -3.12 -10.28
CA GLY A 477 4.53 -2.94 -11.65
C GLY A 477 5.61 -3.95 -12.01
N ILE A 478 6.62 -4.13 -11.15
CA ILE A 478 7.67 -5.15 -11.30
C ILE A 478 7.05 -6.56 -11.28
N GLY A 479 6.10 -6.84 -10.40
CA GLY A 479 5.42 -8.14 -10.33
C GLY A 479 4.66 -8.48 -11.62
N ILE A 480 3.83 -7.56 -12.13
CA ILE A 480 3.12 -7.73 -13.41
C ILE A 480 4.13 -7.90 -14.54
N PHE A 481 5.15 -7.07 -14.56
CA PHE A 481 6.16 -7.11 -15.58
C PHE A 481 6.90 -8.45 -15.61
N MET A 482 7.23 -9.00 -14.44
CA MET A 482 7.81 -10.34 -14.30
C MET A 482 6.85 -11.42 -14.82
N ILE A 483 5.55 -11.34 -14.52
CA ILE A 483 4.54 -12.27 -15.05
C ILE A 483 4.53 -12.25 -16.58
N LEU A 484 4.49 -11.05 -17.17
CA LEU A 484 4.53 -10.87 -18.62
C LEU A 484 5.81 -11.45 -19.22
N LEU A 485 6.96 -11.23 -18.59
CA LEU A 485 8.25 -11.73 -19.07
C LEU A 485 8.33 -13.27 -19.01
N VAL A 486 7.80 -13.88 -17.95
CA VAL A 486 7.73 -15.34 -17.82
C VAL A 486 6.85 -15.95 -18.91
N GLN A 487 5.69 -15.35 -19.19
CA GLN A 487 4.79 -15.79 -20.27
C GLN A 487 5.42 -15.61 -21.66
N ALA A 488 6.25 -14.58 -21.82
CA ALA A 488 6.93 -14.18 -23.05
C ALA A 488 8.21 -14.99 -23.39
N ARG A 489 8.65 -15.91 -22.53
CA ARG A 489 10.01 -16.48 -22.57
C ARG A 489 10.39 -17.09 -23.92
N SER A 490 9.43 -17.70 -24.64
CA SER A 490 9.67 -18.34 -25.94
C SER A 490 9.84 -17.37 -27.11
N SER A 491 9.41 -16.11 -26.98
CA SER A 491 9.31 -15.12 -28.07
C SER A 491 9.86 -13.76 -27.68
N PHE A 492 10.79 -13.73 -26.73
CA PHE A 492 11.34 -12.52 -26.12
C PHE A 492 11.80 -11.45 -27.13
N ALA A 493 12.52 -11.86 -28.20
CA ALA A 493 13.04 -10.92 -29.19
C ALA A 493 11.94 -10.13 -29.92
N LEU A 494 10.79 -10.76 -30.19
CA LEU A 494 9.65 -10.12 -30.86
C LEU A 494 8.91 -9.14 -29.94
N GLN A 495 9.11 -9.25 -28.63
CA GLN A 495 8.32 -8.56 -27.61
C GLN A 495 9.11 -7.45 -26.90
N LEU A 496 10.40 -7.31 -27.23
CA LEU A 496 11.27 -6.28 -26.68
C LEU A 496 10.67 -4.87 -26.84
N GLN A 497 10.01 -4.58 -27.97
CA GLN A 497 9.36 -3.29 -28.21
C GLN A 497 8.25 -2.99 -27.20
N SER A 498 7.39 -3.97 -26.89
CA SER A 498 6.30 -3.83 -25.93
C SER A 498 6.83 -3.64 -24.50
N PHE A 499 7.88 -4.38 -24.15
CA PHE A 499 8.57 -4.19 -22.87
C PHE A 499 9.22 -2.81 -22.77
N LEU A 500 9.83 -2.30 -23.84
CA LEU A 500 10.41 -0.96 -23.86
C LEU A 500 9.36 0.14 -23.64
N VAL A 501 8.17 0.03 -24.25
CA VAL A 501 7.07 0.97 -23.99
C VAL A 501 6.68 0.97 -22.52
N PHE A 502 6.51 -0.21 -21.92
CA PHE A 502 6.19 -0.34 -20.51
C PHE A 502 7.27 0.27 -19.60
N ILE A 503 8.55 0.01 -19.89
CA ILE A 503 9.71 0.53 -19.15
C ILE A 503 9.80 2.06 -19.26
N VAL A 504 9.61 2.63 -20.45
CA VAL A 504 9.66 4.08 -20.71
C VAL A 504 8.53 4.79 -20.00
N VAL A 505 7.30 4.27 -20.11
CA VAL A 505 6.16 4.85 -19.38
C VAL A 505 6.36 4.75 -17.88
N GLY A 506 6.87 3.61 -17.40
CA GLY A 506 7.14 3.44 -15.98
C GLY A 506 8.24 4.37 -15.46
N SER A 507 9.25 4.64 -16.28
CA SER A 507 10.31 5.62 -16.02
C SER A 507 9.77 7.04 -15.92
N ALA A 508 8.89 7.43 -16.85
CA ALA A 508 8.24 8.74 -16.83
C ALA A 508 7.35 8.92 -15.59
N ALA A 509 6.59 7.87 -15.21
CA ALA A 509 5.75 7.88 -14.01
C ALA A 509 6.60 8.00 -12.74
N LEU A 510 7.69 7.24 -12.64
CA LEU A 510 8.62 7.31 -11.51
C LEU A 510 9.30 8.68 -11.42
N HIS A 511 9.72 9.24 -12.57
CA HIS A 511 10.32 10.57 -12.62
C HIS A 511 9.36 11.62 -12.08
N SER A 512 8.12 11.67 -12.60
CA SER A 512 7.07 12.58 -12.14
C SER A 512 6.84 12.49 -10.63
N ALA A 513 6.85 11.27 -10.08
CA ALA A 513 6.66 11.07 -8.65
C ALA A 513 7.85 11.56 -7.80
N LEU A 514 9.09 11.30 -8.23
CA LEU A 514 10.29 11.64 -7.47
C LEU A 514 10.68 13.13 -7.55
N THR A 515 10.42 13.82 -8.67
CA THR A 515 10.89 15.20 -8.92
C THR A 515 9.82 16.28 -8.75
N HIS A 516 8.70 16.00 -8.07
CA HIS A 516 7.54 16.91 -7.99
C HIS A 516 7.87 18.37 -7.59
N ARG A 517 8.76 18.59 -6.61
CA ARG A 517 9.21 19.95 -6.21
C ARG A 517 10.72 20.16 -6.20
N ASN A 518 11.49 19.09 -6.11
CA ASN A 518 12.95 19.15 -6.07
C ASN A 518 13.53 18.42 -7.29
N PRO A 519 13.43 19.01 -8.50
CA PRO A 519 14.00 18.39 -9.70
C PRO A 519 15.53 18.48 -9.62
N SER A 520 16.19 17.33 -9.51
CA SER A 520 17.65 17.23 -9.65
C SER A 520 17.98 16.33 -10.84
N ARG A 521 19.09 16.63 -11.54
CA ARG A 521 19.57 15.79 -12.64
C ARG A 521 19.88 14.37 -12.16
N ALA A 522 20.40 14.23 -10.95
CA ALA A 522 20.68 12.93 -10.33
C ALA A 522 19.39 12.12 -10.10
N LEU A 523 18.33 12.73 -9.56
CA LEU A 523 17.03 12.07 -9.40
C LEU A 523 16.38 11.72 -10.74
N ALA A 524 16.51 12.60 -11.75
CA ALA A 524 16.01 12.33 -13.08
C ALA A 524 16.68 11.11 -13.71
N ILE A 525 18.02 11.06 -13.70
CA ILE A 525 18.79 9.91 -14.21
C ILE A 525 18.42 8.65 -13.43
N SER A 526 18.31 8.75 -12.10
CA SER A 526 17.89 7.63 -11.24
C SER A 526 16.53 7.07 -11.63
N ALA A 527 15.54 7.95 -11.82
CA ALA A 527 14.18 7.55 -12.14
C ALA A 527 14.05 6.92 -13.53
N TRP A 528 14.80 7.42 -14.51
CA TRP A 528 14.81 6.88 -15.85
C TRP A 528 15.57 5.57 -15.97
N LEU A 529 16.63 5.39 -15.19
CA LEU A 529 17.49 4.21 -15.28
C LEU A 529 16.97 3.03 -14.45
N LEU A 530 16.26 3.28 -13.34
CA LEU A 530 15.78 2.24 -12.43
C LEU A 530 14.92 1.18 -13.14
N PRO A 531 13.89 1.51 -13.96
CA PRO A 531 13.09 0.48 -14.64
C PRO A 531 13.87 -0.37 -15.65
N PHE A 532 14.91 0.17 -16.29
CA PHE A 532 15.79 -0.60 -17.17
C PHE A 532 16.69 -1.56 -16.39
N LEU A 533 17.19 -1.13 -15.23
CA LEU A 533 17.96 -2.01 -14.37
C LEU A 533 17.09 -3.10 -13.74
N THR A 534 15.87 -2.80 -13.33
CA THR A 534 14.96 -3.84 -12.82
C THR A 534 14.60 -4.84 -13.93
N PHE A 535 14.44 -4.39 -15.18
CA PHE A 535 14.31 -5.29 -16.34
C PHE A 535 15.50 -6.26 -16.46
N TYR A 536 16.73 -5.73 -16.39
CA TYR A 536 17.93 -6.56 -16.41
C TYR A 536 17.99 -7.52 -15.22
N ALA A 537 17.62 -7.07 -14.02
CA ALA A 537 17.58 -7.93 -12.83
C ALA A 537 16.57 -9.08 -13.00
N ILE A 538 15.36 -8.82 -13.51
CA ILE A 538 14.34 -9.87 -13.71
C ILE A 538 14.81 -10.87 -14.77
N THR A 539 15.34 -10.41 -15.90
CA THR A 539 15.87 -11.30 -16.95
C THR A 539 17.04 -12.15 -16.44
N SER A 540 17.98 -11.55 -15.70
CA SER A 540 19.08 -12.26 -15.07
C SER A 540 18.59 -13.30 -14.05
N PHE A 541 17.58 -12.97 -13.25
CA PHE A 541 16.94 -13.91 -12.31
C PHE A 541 16.35 -15.12 -13.04
N LEU A 542 15.65 -14.90 -14.17
CA LEU A 542 15.07 -15.98 -14.97
C LEU A 542 16.11 -16.83 -15.71
N LEU A 543 17.32 -16.31 -15.90
CA LEU A 543 18.47 -17.04 -16.44
C LEU A 543 19.30 -17.75 -15.34
N GLY A 544 18.94 -17.59 -14.06
CA GLY A 544 19.66 -18.18 -12.93
C GLY A 544 20.88 -17.37 -12.44
N GLY A 545 21.04 -16.12 -12.88
CA GLY A 545 22.17 -15.24 -12.54
C GLY A 545 22.01 -14.48 -11.22
N THR A 546 22.10 -15.16 -10.08
CA THR A 546 21.94 -14.61 -8.72
C THR A 546 22.82 -13.40 -8.40
N LEU A 547 24.12 -13.45 -8.72
CA LEU A 547 25.05 -12.35 -8.44
C LEU A 547 24.74 -11.12 -9.30
N GLY A 548 24.42 -11.32 -10.59
CA GLY A 548 24.03 -10.23 -11.48
C GLY A 548 22.80 -9.49 -10.97
N VAL A 549 21.79 -10.23 -10.49
CA VAL A 549 20.59 -9.66 -9.84
C VAL A 549 20.98 -8.78 -8.65
N LEU A 550 21.84 -9.27 -7.77
CA LEU A 550 22.25 -8.53 -6.57
C LEU A 550 22.95 -7.21 -6.92
N VAL A 551 23.95 -7.24 -7.79
CA VAL A 551 24.70 -6.03 -8.19
C VAL A 551 23.77 -5.01 -8.83
N THR A 552 22.87 -5.47 -9.71
CA THR A 552 21.92 -4.59 -10.35
C THR A 552 20.92 -3.99 -9.37
N ILE A 553 20.38 -4.76 -8.41
CA ILE A 553 19.47 -4.23 -7.39
C ILE A 553 20.17 -3.17 -6.51
N LEU A 554 21.41 -3.45 -6.07
CA LEU A 554 22.19 -2.51 -5.28
C LEU A 554 22.40 -1.19 -6.02
N PHE A 555 22.73 -1.25 -7.30
CA PHE A 555 22.90 -0.05 -8.11
C PHE A 555 21.56 0.66 -8.41
N ALA A 556 20.52 -0.10 -8.78
CA ALA A 556 19.21 0.42 -9.17
C ALA A 556 18.50 1.17 -8.04
N TYR A 557 18.61 0.67 -6.80
CA TYR A 557 17.97 1.30 -5.64
C TYR A 557 18.93 2.16 -4.82
N GLY A 558 20.24 1.89 -4.87
CA GLY A 558 21.26 2.70 -4.19
C GLY A 558 21.43 4.09 -4.80
N LEU A 559 21.38 4.22 -6.12
CA LEU A 559 21.53 5.51 -6.80
C LEU A 559 20.37 6.50 -6.50
N PRO A 560 19.08 6.09 -6.52
CA PRO A 560 17.99 6.92 -6.01
C PRO A 560 18.13 7.24 -4.51
N VAL A 561 18.56 6.30 -3.67
CA VAL A 561 18.81 6.54 -2.24
C VAL A 561 19.79 7.70 -2.05
N LEU A 562 20.93 7.65 -2.71
CA LEU A 562 21.94 8.71 -2.64
C LEU A 562 21.40 10.04 -3.18
N SER A 563 20.66 9.99 -4.29
CA SER A 563 20.08 11.17 -4.93
C SER A 563 19.02 11.87 -4.09
N MET A 564 18.31 11.14 -3.21
CA MET A 564 17.36 11.70 -2.25
C MET A 564 18.04 12.13 -0.94
N TYR A 565 18.99 11.34 -0.46
CA TYR A 565 19.63 11.53 0.85
C TYR A 565 20.60 12.71 0.86
N ILE A 566 21.45 12.85 -0.16
CA ILE A 566 22.49 13.89 -0.19
C ILE A 566 21.88 15.29 -0.10
N PRO A 567 20.91 15.69 -0.95
CA PRO A 567 20.27 17.01 -0.85
C PRO A 567 19.57 17.24 0.49
N ALA A 568 18.93 16.20 1.05
CA ALA A 568 18.23 16.31 2.33
C ALA A 568 19.20 16.66 3.48
N VAL A 569 20.44 16.19 3.42
CA VAL A 569 21.47 16.44 4.44
C VAL A 569 22.24 17.73 4.18
N SER A 570 22.49 18.09 2.91
CA SER A 570 23.30 19.26 2.55
C SER A 570 22.50 20.57 2.44
N GLU A 571 21.21 20.52 2.11
CA GLU A 571 20.39 21.69 1.73
C GLU A 571 19.09 21.80 2.54
N PHE A 572 19.08 21.37 3.81
CA PHE A 572 17.87 21.42 4.64
C PHE A 572 17.26 22.83 4.77
N ASP A 573 18.10 23.87 4.72
CA ASP A 573 17.65 25.26 4.69
C ASP A 573 16.94 25.61 3.36
N VAL A 574 17.36 25.08 2.22
CA VAL A 574 16.67 25.27 0.92
C VAL A 574 15.35 24.50 0.89
N ALA A 575 15.34 23.26 1.42
CA ALA A 575 14.16 22.40 1.45
C ALA A 575 13.02 22.91 2.36
N LEU A 576 13.33 23.83 3.29
CA LEU A 576 12.37 24.47 4.20
C LEU A 576 12.17 25.97 3.93
N GLY A 577 12.74 26.50 2.84
CA GLY A 577 12.52 27.87 2.39
C GLY A 577 13.32 28.95 3.12
N LYS A 578 14.42 28.60 3.80
CA LYS A 578 15.35 29.56 4.43
C LYS A 578 16.23 30.31 3.43
N THR A 579 16.22 29.98 2.13
CA THR A 579 16.80 30.89 1.13
C THR A 579 15.78 31.96 0.78
N THR A 580 15.76 33.01 1.58
CA THR A 580 15.60 34.36 1.04
C THR A 580 16.58 34.50 -0.12
N TYR A 581 16.05 34.59 -1.35
CA TYR A 581 16.73 35.33 -2.40
C TYR A 581 16.75 36.79 -1.96
N ASP A 582 17.67 37.10 -1.06
CA ASP A 582 18.07 38.45 -0.68
C ASP A 582 19.58 38.48 -0.78
N LYS A 583 20.06 38.39 -2.02
CA LYS A 583 21.42 38.77 -2.42
C LYS A 583 21.36 39.38 -3.82
N GLY A 584 21.33 40.71 -3.84
CA GLY A 584 21.96 41.57 -4.85
C GLY A 584 21.35 41.56 -6.23
#